data_AF-A0A946LLM8-F1
#
_entry.id   AF-A0A946LLM8-F1
#
_cell.length_a   1.000
_cell.length_b   1.000
_cell.length_c   1.000
_cell.angle_alpha   90.00
_cell.angle_beta   90.00
_cell.angle_gamma   90.00
#
_symmetry.space_group_name_H-M   'P 1'
#
loop_
_entity.id
_entity.type
_entity.pdbx_description
1 polymer ?
#
loop_
_entity_poly.entity_id
_entity_poly.type
_entity_poly.pdbx_seq_one_letter_code
_entity_poly.pdbx_strand_id
1 'polypeptide(L)'
;MKKTILLALGVMLVMALVAFSSVPANAKKACTTIQSGDLVGSDGNTLSVGFDSWGYNYQGKLFNGKYCDAYRDAAWCQPYADDNLAMKWNDAWLSNQDCDGDGSLDRHFGFDSYIGSGAWLTNHMSGVYEDDGQTCKWNYFVKIVAAPADAYVEAGYWYAADGVEIGPEIWGQFAIIQQVENDPCLGLHGLQYLSPVRAGLGGW
;
A
#
# COMPACT_ATOMS: atom_id res chain seq x y z
N MET A 1 -14.10 65.36 -62.09
CA MET A 1 -15.31 64.62 -61.67
C MET A 1 -14.88 63.45 -60.80
N LYS A 2 -14.73 63.67 -59.49
CA LYS A 2 -14.34 62.64 -58.50
C LYS A 2 -15.60 62.26 -57.73
N LYS A 3 -16.27 61.20 -58.17
CA LYS A 3 -17.40 60.61 -57.46
C LYS A 3 -16.89 59.45 -56.61
N THR A 4 -17.39 59.39 -55.38
CA THR A 4 -17.69 58.17 -54.60
C THR A 4 -16.54 57.24 -54.24
N ILE A 5 -15.84 57.51 -53.12
CA ILE A 5 -15.30 56.48 -52.22
C ILE A 5 -15.48 56.99 -50.79
N LEU A 6 -16.63 56.71 -50.18
CA LEU A 6 -16.93 57.09 -48.79
C LEU A 6 -18.05 56.18 -48.26
N LEU A 7 -17.83 54.86 -48.28
CA LEU A 7 -18.71 53.89 -47.63
C LEU A 7 -18.01 52.52 -47.61
N ALA A 8 -17.45 52.14 -46.45
CA ALA A 8 -17.19 50.76 -45.99
C ALA A 8 -16.04 50.72 -44.95
N LEU A 9 -16.15 51.53 -43.89
CA LEU A 9 -15.31 51.43 -42.68
C LEU A 9 -16.25 51.51 -41.47
N GLY A 10 -17.09 50.49 -41.32
CA GLY A 10 -18.11 50.46 -40.26
C GLY A 10 -18.79 49.12 -40.03
N VAL A 11 -18.37 48.06 -40.72
CA VAL A 11 -18.93 46.70 -40.57
C VAL A 11 -17.82 45.64 -40.41
N MET A 12 -16.58 46.07 -40.15
CA MET A 12 -15.47 45.18 -39.75
C MET A 12 -15.17 45.24 -38.24
N LEU A 13 -16.20 45.46 -37.41
CA LEU A 13 -16.21 44.95 -36.04
C LEU A 13 -16.93 43.59 -36.05
N VAL A 14 -16.38 42.71 -36.90
CA VAL A 14 -16.63 41.27 -36.91
C VAL A 14 -16.36 40.79 -35.50
N MET A 15 -17.42 40.35 -34.82
CA MET A 15 -17.45 39.06 -34.14
C MET A 15 -16.07 38.58 -33.64
N ALA A 16 -15.41 39.37 -32.79
CA ALA A 16 -14.45 38.82 -31.85
C ALA A 16 -15.31 38.13 -30.79
N LEU A 17 -15.89 36.99 -31.18
CA LEU A 17 -16.36 35.98 -30.25
C LEU A 17 -15.22 35.83 -29.26
N VAL A 18 -15.49 36.25 -28.04
CA VAL A 18 -14.71 35.87 -26.89
C VAL A 18 -14.99 34.38 -26.69
N ALA A 19 -14.35 33.56 -27.50
CA ALA A 19 -14.14 32.16 -27.20
C ALA A 19 -13.16 32.14 -26.02
N PHE A 20 -13.69 32.36 -24.82
CA PHE A 20 -13.10 31.75 -23.64
C PHE A 20 -13.24 30.25 -23.87
N SER A 21 -12.29 29.67 -24.59
CA SER A 21 -11.95 28.26 -24.40
C SER A 21 -11.62 28.16 -22.91
N SER A 22 -12.58 27.67 -22.14
CA SER A 22 -12.30 27.10 -20.83
C SER A 22 -11.24 26.05 -21.08
N VAL A 23 -9.97 26.41 -20.84
CA VAL A 23 -8.92 25.42 -20.65
C VAL A 23 -9.50 24.50 -19.60
N PRO A 24 -9.76 23.21 -19.90
CA PRO A 24 -10.24 22.31 -18.88
C PRO A 24 -9.24 22.41 -17.74
N ALA A 25 -9.71 22.92 -16.59
CA ALA A 25 -8.94 22.95 -15.37
C ALA A 25 -8.37 21.55 -15.22
N ASN A 26 -7.04 21.47 -15.16
CA ASN A 26 -6.22 20.28 -15.11
C ASN A 26 -6.93 19.22 -14.26
N ALA A 27 -7.76 18.40 -14.89
CA ALA A 27 -8.53 17.39 -14.17
C ALA A 27 -7.45 16.42 -13.74
N LYS A 28 -7.18 16.33 -12.43
CA LYS A 28 -6.39 15.22 -11.89
C LYS A 28 -6.91 13.99 -12.60
N LYS A 29 -6.06 13.32 -13.38
CA LYS A 29 -6.42 12.08 -14.06
C LYS A 29 -7.11 11.22 -12.99
N ALA A 30 -8.38 10.94 -13.19
CA ALA A 30 -9.13 10.17 -12.22
C ALA A 30 -8.42 8.81 -12.13
N CYS A 31 -8.11 8.37 -10.92
CA CYS A 31 -7.46 7.09 -10.74
C CYS A 31 -8.35 5.97 -11.31
N THR A 32 -7.74 5.00 -11.97
CA THR A 32 -8.44 3.81 -12.43
C THR A 32 -8.73 2.94 -11.20
N THR A 33 -9.92 2.38 -11.13
CA THR A 33 -10.35 1.57 -9.96
C THR A 33 -10.64 0.15 -10.41
N ILE A 34 -10.58 -0.81 -9.49
CA ILE A 34 -10.90 -2.22 -9.77
C ILE A 34 -12.31 -2.37 -10.41
N GLN A 35 -13.25 -1.49 -10.06
CA GLN A 35 -14.61 -1.49 -10.61
C GLN A 35 -14.68 -1.21 -12.12
N SER A 36 -13.63 -0.65 -12.72
CA SER A 36 -13.60 -0.44 -14.17
C SER A 36 -13.33 -1.73 -14.95
N GLY A 37 -12.71 -2.73 -14.32
CA GLY A 37 -12.29 -3.98 -14.97
C GLY A 37 -11.01 -3.85 -15.80
N ASP A 38 -10.28 -2.73 -15.69
CA ASP A 38 -9.08 -2.48 -16.50
C ASP A 38 -7.77 -2.85 -15.78
N LEU A 39 -7.79 -2.98 -14.46
CA LEU A 39 -6.59 -3.22 -13.65
C LEU A 39 -6.19 -4.69 -13.65
N VAL A 40 -4.89 -4.95 -13.75
CA VAL A 40 -4.31 -6.30 -13.69
C VAL A 40 -3.48 -6.51 -12.43
N GLY A 41 -3.54 -7.72 -11.88
CA GLY A 41 -2.71 -8.14 -10.77
C GLY A 41 -1.29 -8.51 -11.22
N SER A 42 -0.42 -8.79 -10.25
CA SER A 42 0.95 -9.26 -10.52
C SER A 42 1.00 -10.61 -11.23
N ASP A 43 -0.11 -11.35 -11.25
CA ASP A 43 -0.29 -12.61 -12.00
C ASP A 43 -0.80 -12.39 -13.43
N GLY A 44 -1.01 -11.13 -13.85
CA GLY A 44 -1.51 -10.76 -15.17
C GLY A 44 -3.03 -10.92 -15.33
N ASN A 45 -3.75 -11.38 -14.30
CA ASN A 45 -5.19 -11.51 -14.35
C ASN A 45 -5.88 -10.19 -14.01
N THR A 46 -7.03 -9.93 -14.63
CA THR A 46 -7.87 -8.77 -14.28
C THR A 46 -8.32 -8.86 -12.82
N LEU A 47 -8.10 -7.78 -12.08
CA LEU A 47 -8.58 -7.66 -10.71
C LEU A 47 -10.09 -7.47 -10.70
N SER A 48 -10.76 -8.17 -9.79
CA SER A 48 -12.21 -8.08 -9.60
C SER A 48 -12.55 -7.60 -8.19
N VAL A 49 -13.80 -7.17 -8.01
CA VAL A 49 -14.29 -6.73 -6.70
C VAL A 49 -14.40 -7.89 -5.73
N GLY A 50 -14.17 -7.63 -4.43
CA GLY A 50 -14.20 -8.66 -3.40
C GLY A 50 -12.90 -9.45 -3.30
N PHE A 51 -13.00 -10.74 -2.94
CA PHE A 51 -11.85 -11.63 -2.81
C PHE A 51 -11.48 -12.24 -4.16
N ASP A 52 -10.19 -12.22 -4.51
CA ASP A 52 -9.66 -13.03 -5.60
C ASP A 52 -9.50 -14.51 -5.16
N SER A 53 -9.11 -15.37 -6.11
CA SER A 53 -8.89 -16.81 -5.86
C SER A 53 -7.75 -17.10 -4.88
N TRP A 54 -6.88 -16.11 -4.64
CA TRP A 54 -5.75 -16.21 -3.72
C TRP A 54 -6.08 -15.69 -2.32
N GLY A 55 -7.27 -15.13 -2.10
CA GLY A 55 -7.69 -14.59 -0.81
C GLY A 55 -7.36 -13.12 -0.58
N TYR A 56 -6.96 -12.37 -1.61
CA TYR A 56 -6.81 -10.91 -1.53
C TYR A 56 -8.14 -10.21 -1.76
N ASN A 57 -8.47 -9.26 -0.89
CA ASN A 57 -9.49 -8.26 -1.13
C ASN A 57 -8.87 -6.87 -1.07
N TYR A 58 -8.44 -6.36 -2.24
CA TYR A 58 -7.74 -5.08 -2.35
C TYR A 58 -8.61 -3.90 -1.92
N GLN A 59 -9.92 -3.94 -2.19
CA GLN A 59 -10.85 -2.90 -1.76
C GLN A 59 -11.03 -2.88 -0.23
N GLY A 60 -11.01 -4.05 0.39
CA GLY A 60 -11.04 -4.24 1.84
C GLY A 60 -9.68 -4.10 2.51
N LYS A 61 -8.60 -3.95 1.73
CA LYS A 61 -7.20 -3.84 2.17
C LYS A 61 -6.81 -4.96 3.12
N LEU A 62 -7.20 -6.18 2.77
CA LEU A 62 -6.96 -7.35 3.57
C LEU A 62 -6.71 -8.59 2.72
N PHE A 63 -6.02 -9.53 3.34
CA PHE A 63 -5.77 -10.86 2.82
C PHE A 63 -6.19 -11.87 3.87
N ASN A 64 -6.78 -12.99 3.45
CA ASN A 64 -7.10 -14.10 4.32
C ASN A 64 -6.99 -15.42 3.55
N GLY A 65 -6.00 -16.24 3.89
CA GLY A 65 -5.69 -17.48 3.18
C GLY A 65 -4.54 -18.25 3.83
N LYS A 66 -3.89 -19.12 3.07
CA LYS A 66 -2.63 -19.75 3.48
C LYS A 66 -1.44 -18.84 3.22
N TYR A 67 -0.34 -19.06 3.92
CA TYR A 67 0.86 -18.24 3.76
C TYR A 67 1.35 -18.25 2.31
N CYS A 68 1.34 -19.41 1.65
CA CYS A 68 1.77 -19.50 0.25
C CYS A 68 0.82 -18.86 -0.75
N ASP A 69 -0.48 -18.77 -0.47
CA ASP A 69 -1.43 -18.10 -1.36
C ASP A 69 -1.08 -16.60 -1.52
N ALA A 70 -0.58 -15.97 -0.45
CA ALA A 70 -0.09 -14.60 -0.47
C ALA A 70 1.07 -14.39 -1.47
N TYR A 71 1.80 -15.44 -1.78
CA TYR A 71 2.95 -15.43 -2.66
C TYR A 71 2.75 -16.25 -3.93
N ARG A 72 1.49 -16.54 -4.30
CA ARG A 72 1.15 -17.26 -5.54
C ARG A 72 1.85 -18.62 -5.63
N ASP A 73 1.92 -19.34 -4.51
CA ASP A 73 2.59 -20.63 -4.38
C ASP A 73 4.08 -20.61 -4.78
N ALA A 74 4.75 -19.47 -4.62
CA ALA A 74 6.18 -19.37 -4.90
C ALA A 74 6.98 -20.47 -4.18
N ALA A 75 7.95 -21.08 -4.87
CA ALA A 75 8.67 -22.24 -4.35
C ALA A 75 9.31 -22.04 -2.96
N TRP A 76 9.73 -20.81 -2.64
CA TRP A 76 10.37 -20.49 -1.37
C TRP A 76 9.40 -20.49 -0.18
N CYS A 77 8.10 -20.31 -0.38
CA CYS A 77 7.11 -20.27 0.70
C CYS A 77 6.64 -21.67 1.11
N GLN A 78 6.89 -22.69 0.27
CA GLN A 78 6.31 -24.03 0.42
C GLN A 78 6.49 -24.68 1.79
N PRO A 79 7.59 -24.45 2.54
CA PRO A 79 7.69 -24.93 3.94
C PRO A 79 6.58 -24.42 4.87
N TYR A 80 5.91 -23.34 4.50
CA TYR A 80 4.85 -22.67 5.26
C TYR A 80 3.47 -22.80 4.59
N ALA A 81 3.31 -23.68 3.59
CA ALA A 81 2.08 -23.76 2.78
C ALA A 81 0.81 -24.05 3.61
N ASP A 82 0.95 -24.75 4.74
CA ASP A 82 -0.16 -25.09 5.61
C ASP A 82 -0.50 -24.01 6.66
N ASP A 83 0.38 -23.01 6.82
CA ASP A 83 0.20 -21.94 7.80
C ASP A 83 -0.91 -20.99 7.35
N ASN A 84 -1.76 -20.58 8.29
CA ASN A 84 -2.80 -19.58 8.02
C ASN A 84 -2.20 -18.19 8.13
N LEU A 85 -2.60 -17.30 7.23
CA LEU A 85 -2.16 -15.92 7.18
C LEU A 85 -3.36 -14.99 6.99
N ALA A 86 -3.46 -13.99 7.87
CA ALA A 86 -4.38 -12.87 7.73
C ALA A 86 -3.60 -11.56 7.76
N MET A 87 -3.80 -10.71 6.77
CA MET A 87 -3.15 -9.40 6.69
C MET A 87 -4.17 -8.27 6.56
N LYS A 88 -3.78 -7.08 7.01
CA LYS A 88 -4.48 -5.82 6.75
C LYS A 88 -3.48 -4.71 6.48
N TRP A 89 -3.83 -3.75 5.65
CA TRP A 89 -2.95 -2.65 5.27
C TRP A 89 -3.70 -1.34 4.97
N ASN A 90 -2.98 -0.25 4.70
CA ASN A 90 -3.53 1.00 4.18
C ASN A 90 -3.15 1.26 2.71
N ASP A 91 -3.70 2.33 2.12
CA ASP A 91 -3.47 2.66 0.70
C ASP A 91 -2.00 2.92 0.37
N ALA A 92 -1.22 3.45 1.32
CA ALA A 92 0.20 3.67 1.12
C ALA A 92 0.99 2.35 1.00
N TRP A 93 0.53 1.26 1.63
CA TRP A 93 1.12 -0.08 1.44
C TRP A 93 0.76 -0.68 0.08
N LEU A 94 -0.54 -0.72 -0.22
CA LEU A 94 -1.09 -1.21 -1.49
C LEU A 94 -2.49 -0.63 -1.67
N SER A 95 -2.61 0.27 -2.64
CA SER A 95 -3.85 0.91 -3.04
C SER A 95 -4.83 -0.08 -3.68
N ASN A 96 -6.10 0.30 -3.78
CA ASN A 96 -7.10 -0.37 -4.62
C ASN A 96 -7.35 0.34 -5.95
N GLN A 97 -6.43 1.23 -6.34
CA GLN A 97 -6.49 2.08 -7.52
C GLN A 97 -5.12 2.16 -8.20
N ASP A 98 -5.15 2.61 -9.44
CA ASP A 98 -4.00 3.03 -10.25
C ASP A 98 -4.15 4.55 -10.49
N CYS A 99 -3.31 5.34 -9.84
CA CYS A 99 -3.31 6.79 -9.93
C CYS A 99 -2.13 7.32 -10.77
N ASP A 100 -1.05 6.55 -10.94
CA ASP A 100 0.10 6.94 -11.78
C ASP A 100 -0.06 6.55 -13.26
N GLY A 101 -0.99 5.65 -13.56
CA GLY A 101 -1.36 5.20 -14.89
C GLY A 101 -0.53 4.06 -15.44
N ASP A 102 0.16 3.29 -14.60
CA ASP A 102 0.97 2.14 -15.02
C ASP A 102 0.14 0.84 -15.26
N GLY A 103 -1.15 0.87 -14.95
CA GLY A 103 -2.08 -0.25 -15.10
C GLY A 103 -2.07 -1.25 -13.94
N SER A 104 -1.31 -0.98 -12.88
CA SER A 104 -1.17 -1.78 -11.67
C SER A 104 -1.71 -1.03 -10.45
N LEU A 105 -1.97 -1.76 -9.36
CA LEU A 105 -2.33 -1.12 -8.10
C LEU A 105 -1.14 -0.33 -7.54
N ASP A 106 -1.38 0.94 -7.18
CA ASP A 106 -0.32 1.79 -6.66
C ASP A 106 0.26 1.26 -5.35
N ARG A 107 1.56 1.50 -5.16
CA ARG A 107 2.27 1.36 -3.89
C ARG A 107 2.92 2.69 -3.57
N HIS A 108 2.87 3.11 -2.30
CA HIS A 108 3.43 4.36 -1.81
C HIS A 108 3.18 5.56 -2.75
N PHE A 109 1.95 5.67 -3.27
CA PHE A 109 1.61 6.67 -4.30
C PHE A 109 1.97 8.09 -3.86
N GLY A 110 2.73 8.80 -4.71
CA GLY A 110 3.22 10.15 -4.42
C GLY A 110 4.53 10.20 -3.63
N PHE A 111 5.18 9.06 -3.37
CA PHE A 111 6.48 8.96 -2.69
C PHE A 111 7.47 8.11 -3.51
N ASP A 112 8.76 8.43 -3.41
CA ASP A 112 9.84 7.71 -4.11
C ASP A 112 10.06 6.28 -3.57
N SER A 113 9.60 6.02 -2.34
CA SER A 113 9.68 4.72 -1.67
C SER A 113 8.61 4.62 -0.57
N TYR A 114 8.58 3.54 0.20
CA TYR A 114 7.70 3.47 1.36
C TYR A 114 8.12 4.44 2.47
N ILE A 115 9.39 4.83 2.56
CA ILE A 115 9.87 5.77 3.57
C ILE A 115 9.08 7.09 3.46
N GLY A 116 8.50 7.54 4.58
CA GLY A 116 7.67 8.74 4.68
C GLY A 116 6.25 8.61 4.11
N SER A 117 5.88 7.48 3.51
CA SER A 117 4.54 7.28 2.92
C SER A 117 3.43 7.05 3.95
N GLY A 118 3.79 6.73 5.19
CA GLY A 118 2.86 6.28 6.22
C GLY A 118 2.26 4.89 5.96
N ALA A 119 2.86 4.09 5.07
CA ALA A 119 2.43 2.72 4.81
C ALA A 119 2.50 1.85 6.07
N TRP A 120 1.53 0.95 6.22
CA TRP A 120 1.55 -0.04 7.30
C TRP A 120 0.88 -1.35 6.89
N LEU A 121 1.30 -2.42 7.56
CA LEU A 121 0.77 -3.77 7.43
C LEU A 121 0.62 -4.39 8.83
N THR A 122 -0.45 -5.12 9.05
CA THR A 122 -0.50 -6.15 10.10
C THR A 122 -0.37 -7.52 9.46
N ASN A 123 0.42 -8.40 10.05
CA ASN A 123 0.53 -9.79 9.64
C ASN A 123 0.21 -10.67 10.86
N HIS A 124 -0.79 -11.53 10.71
CA HIS A 124 -1.22 -12.50 11.72
C HIS A 124 -1.11 -13.91 11.12
N MET A 125 -0.21 -14.70 11.69
CA MET A 125 0.07 -16.07 11.28
C MET A 125 -0.28 -17.06 12.38
N SER A 126 -0.64 -18.28 11.97
CA SER A 126 -0.80 -19.41 12.88
C SER A 126 -0.59 -20.71 12.15
N GLY A 127 -0.05 -21.69 12.86
CA GLY A 127 0.31 -22.97 12.29
C GLY A 127 0.41 -24.08 13.33
N VAL A 128 0.78 -25.25 12.83
CA VAL A 128 1.01 -26.45 13.63
C VAL A 128 2.29 -27.11 13.13
N TYR A 129 3.15 -27.57 14.04
CA TYR A 129 4.30 -28.39 13.72
C TYR A 129 4.46 -29.50 14.77
N GLU A 130 5.29 -30.49 14.48
CA GLU A 130 5.65 -31.55 15.42
C GLU A 130 7.06 -31.31 15.95
N ASP A 131 7.23 -31.42 17.27
CA ASP A 131 8.51 -31.30 17.96
C ASP A 131 8.61 -32.40 19.02
N ASP A 132 9.65 -33.23 18.97
CA ASP A 132 9.83 -34.37 19.89
C ASP A 132 8.58 -35.28 20.09
N GLY A 133 7.76 -35.43 19.04
CA GLY A 133 6.52 -36.23 19.07
C GLY A 133 5.34 -35.54 19.76
N GLN A 134 5.46 -34.24 20.03
CA GLN A 134 4.40 -33.36 20.49
C GLN A 134 3.92 -32.44 19.36
N THR A 135 2.61 -32.37 19.18
CA THR A 135 1.97 -31.36 18.33
C THR A 135 2.04 -29.98 18.99
N CYS A 136 2.75 -29.06 18.34
CA CYS A 136 2.94 -27.68 18.76
C CYS A 136 2.04 -26.75 17.94
N LYS A 137 1.29 -25.89 18.63
CA LYS A 137 0.44 -24.87 18.01
C LYS A 137 1.03 -23.51 18.31
N TRP A 138 1.16 -22.68 17.29
CA TRP A 138 1.71 -21.34 17.44
C TRP A 138 0.82 -20.28 16.79
N ASN A 139 0.94 -19.06 17.29
CA ASN A 139 0.47 -17.86 16.61
C ASN A 139 1.49 -16.73 16.73
N TYR A 140 1.51 -15.89 15.71
CA TYR A 140 2.41 -14.76 15.54
C TYR A 140 1.60 -13.58 15.03
N PHE A 141 1.74 -12.42 15.66
CA PHE A 141 1.11 -11.18 15.21
C PHE A 141 2.15 -10.05 15.22
N VAL A 142 2.25 -9.34 14.10
CA VAL A 142 3.15 -8.20 13.97
C VAL A 142 2.44 -7.00 13.35
N LYS A 143 2.84 -5.82 13.80
CA LYS A 143 2.53 -4.53 13.17
C LYS A 143 3.81 -3.93 12.61
N ILE A 144 3.76 -3.55 11.35
CA ILE A 144 4.88 -3.01 10.59
C ILE A 144 4.44 -1.66 10.03
N VAL A 145 5.30 -0.65 10.15
CA VAL A 145 5.08 0.69 9.59
C VAL A 145 6.29 1.11 8.78
N ALA A 146 6.08 1.90 7.74
CA ALA A 146 7.18 2.53 7.03
C ALA A 146 7.89 3.54 7.94
N ALA A 147 9.20 3.61 7.83
CA ALA A 147 9.99 4.59 8.56
C ALA A 147 9.60 6.02 8.13
N PRO A 148 9.51 6.98 9.06
CA PRO A 148 9.41 8.40 8.74
C PRO A 148 10.56 8.87 7.85
N ALA A 149 10.34 9.92 7.05
CA ALA A 149 11.36 10.41 6.11
C ALA A 149 12.62 10.99 6.78
N ASP A 150 12.50 11.44 8.02
CA ASP A 150 13.57 12.02 8.84
C ASP A 150 14.12 11.05 9.89
N ALA A 151 13.65 9.80 9.90
CA ALA A 151 14.16 8.75 10.76
C ALA A 151 15.53 8.25 10.29
N TYR A 152 16.28 7.63 11.19
CA TYR A 152 17.58 7.03 10.89
C TYR A 152 17.70 5.63 11.49
N VAL A 153 18.59 4.82 10.92
CA VAL A 153 18.88 3.47 11.42
C VAL A 153 20.16 3.50 12.25
N GLU A 154 20.11 2.95 13.46
CA GLU A 154 21.27 2.70 14.30
C GLU A 154 21.16 1.30 14.91
N ALA A 155 22.23 0.50 14.80
CA ALA A 155 22.31 -0.85 15.36
C ALA A 155 21.14 -1.80 15.00
N GLY A 156 20.55 -1.65 13.81
CA GLY A 156 19.44 -2.49 13.34
C GLY A 156 18.05 -2.05 13.82
N TYR A 157 17.93 -0.81 14.33
CA TYR A 157 16.66 -0.22 14.77
C TYR A 157 16.46 1.13 14.08
N TRP A 158 15.22 1.44 13.74
CA TRP A 158 14.81 2.77 13.35
C TRP A 158 14.62 3.66 14.57
N TYR A 159 15.07 4.89 14.47
CA TYR A 159 14.87 5.97 15.45
C TYR A 159 14.24 7.17 14.75
N ALA A 160 13.29 7.82 15.41
CA ALA A 160 12.74 9.09 14.98
C ALA A 160 13.80 10.20 15.03
N ALA A 161 13.54 11.33 14.38
CA ALA A 161 14.47 12.46 14.32
C ALA A 161 14.86 13.02 15.71
N ASP A 162 14.03 12.83 16.73
CA ASP A 162 14.30 13.21 18.13
C ASP A 162 15.08 12.14 18.93
N GLY A 163 15.45 11.03 18.28
CA GLY A 163 16.22 9.94 18.87
C GLY A 163 15.38 8.91 19.62
N VAL A 164 14.05 8.97 19.58
CA VAL A 164 13.21 7.91 20.16
C VAL A 164 13.14 6.71 19.23
N GLU A 165 13.39 5.51 19.76
CA GLU A 165 13.29 4.26 19.00
C GLU A 165 11.87 4.05 18.46
N ILE A 166 11.80 3.70 17.19
CA ILE A 166 10.57 3.30 16.50
C ILE A 166 10.42 1.78 16.57
N GLY A 167 11.45 1.04 16.19
CA GLY A 167 11.40 -0.41 16.14
C GLY A 167 12.55 -1.09 15.42
N PRO A 168 12.69 -2.41 15.56
CA PRO A 168 13.61 -3.21 14.75
C PRO A 168 13.40 -2.93 13.27
N GLU A 169 14.49 -2.72 12.55
CA GLU A 169 14.50 -2.52 11.10
C GLU A 169 14.12 -3.82 10.38
N ILE A 170 13.24 -3.70 9.39
CA ILE A 170 12.87 -4.78 8.49
C ILE A 170 12.70 -4.27 7.06
N TRP A 171 13.25 -5.03 6.09
CA TRP A 171 13.16 -4.78 4.64
C TRP A 171 13.68 -3.41 4.17
N GLY A 172 14.61 -2.81 4.90
CA GLY A 172 15.32 -1.57 4.61
C GLY A 172 14.51 -0.29 4.75
N GLN A 173 13.18 -0.37 4.92
CA GLN A 173 12.27 0.79 4.86
C GLN A 173 11.20 0.77 5.95
N PHE A 174 11.14 -0.29 6.75
CA PHE A 174 10.06 -0.49 7.73
C PHE A 174 10.61 -0.78 9.11
N ALA A 175 9.75 -0.54 10.10
CA ALA A 175 10.00 -0.87 11.49
C ALA A 175 8.88 -1.76 12.04
N ILE A 176 9.24 -2.74 12.87
CA ILE A 176 8.30 -3.51 13.68
C ILE A 176 7.91 -2.67 14.90
N ILE A 177 6.63 -2.33 15.06
CA ILE A 177 6.17 -1.51 16.20
C ILE A 177 5.44 -2.32 17.28
N GLN A 178 5.08 -3.56 16.96
CA GLN A 178 4.50 -4.51 17.90
C GLN A 178 4.71 -5.93 17.37
N GLN A 179 5.09 -6.84 18.26
CA GLN A 179 5.21 -8.28 17.99
C GLN A 179 4.64 -9.07 19.16
N VAL A 180 3.75 -10.02 18.88
CA VAL A 180 3.12 -10.90 19.86
C VAL A 180 3.27 -12.32 19.34
N GLU A 181 3.78 -13.22 20.18
CA GLU A 181 4.02 -14.61 19.82
C GLU A 181 3.53 -15.52 20.93
N ASN A 182 2.91 -16.61 20.54
CA ASN A 182 2.57 -17.69 21.46
C ASN A 182 3.00 -18.99 20.80
N ASP A 183 4.03 -19.60 21.35
CA ASP A 183 4.52 -20.93 20.99
C ASP A 183 4.93 -21.65 22.28
N PRO A 184 4.03 -22.50 22.83
CA PRO A 184 4.31 -23.20 24.08
C PRO A 184 5.52 -24.14 24.01
N CYS A 185 5.83 -24.71 22.83
CA CYS A 185 6.93 -25.65 22.67
C CYS A 185 8.28 -24.92 22.68
N LEU A 186 8.34 -23.70 22.14
CA LEU A 186 9.53 -22.84 22.23
C LEU A 186 9.55 -21.96 23.50
N GLY A 187 8.54 -22.09 24.38
CA GLY A 187 8.42 -21.29 25.59
C GLY A 187 8.11 -19.80 25.35
N LEU A 188 7.61 -19.46 24.15
CA LEU A 188 7.26 -18.08 23.76
C LEU A 188 5.82 -17.78 24.16
N HIS A 189 5.61 -16.62 24.79
CA HIS A 189 4.28 -16.20 25.22
C HIS A 189 4.10 -14.69 25.24
N GLY A 190 2.99 -14.22 24.66
CA GLY A 190 2.55 -12.84 24.71
C GLY A 190 3.45 -11.86 23.94
N LEU A 191 3.56 -10.66 24.50
CA LEU A 191 4.22 -9.51 23.86
C LEU A 191 5.74 -9.71 23.82
N GLN A 192 6.29 -9.82 22.61
CA GLN A 192 7.74 -9.92 22.38
C GLN A 192 8.38 -8.55 22.18
N TYR A 193 7.65 -7.64 21.51
CA TYR A 193 8.10 -6.29 21.25
C TYR A 193 6.95 -5.29 21.28
N LEU A 194 7.22 -4.10 21.82
CA LEU A 194 6.33 -2.94 21.77
C LEU A 194 7.16 -1.67 21.63
N SER A 195 6.91 -0.92 20.55
CA SER A 195 7.60 0.33 20.28
C SER A 195 7.45 1.33 21.43
N PRO A 196 8.54 1.98 21.88
CA PRO A 196 8.48 2.97 22.94
C PRO A 196 7.84 4.29 22.47
N VAL A 197 7.87 4.61 21.17
CA VAL A 197 7.24 5.84 20.67
C VAL A 197 5.71 5.67 20.58
N ARG A 198 5.21 4.55 20.02
CA ARG A 198 3.79 4.10 20.06
C ARG A 198 3.55 2.82 19.25
N ALA A 199 2.44 2.13 19.52
CA ALA A 199 1.99 0.93 18.79
C ALA A 199 0.77 1.14 17.87
N GLY A 200 0.39 2.40 17.62
CA GLY A 200 -0.67 2.78 16.69
C GLY A 200 -0.17 2.80 15.24
N LEU A 201 -1.04 2.50 14.28
CA LEU A 201 -0.67 2.40 12.85
C LEU A 201 -0.72 3.75 12.10
N GLY A 202 -1.18 4.82 12.73
CA GLY A 202 -1.38 6.12 12.09
C GLY A 202 -0.37 7.19 12.53
N GLY A 203 -0.08 8.12 11.61
CA GLY A 203 0.64 9.36 11.87
C GLY A 203 2.15 9.23 11.98
N TRP A 204 2.74 8.19 11.37
CA TRP A 204 4.19 7.96 11.24
C TRP A 204 4.77 8.79 10.10
#